data_AF-A0A231PUT6-F1
#
_entry.id   AF-A0A231PUT6-F1
#
_cell.length_a   1.000
_cell.length_b   1.000
_cell.length_c   1.000
_cell.angle_alpha   90.00
_cell.angle_beta   90.00
_cell.angle_gamma   90.00
#
_symmetry.space_group_name_H-M   'P 1'
#
loop_
_entity.id
_entity.type
_entity.pdbx_description
1 polymer ?
#
loop_
_entity_poly.entity_id
_entity_poly.type
_entity_poly.pdbx_seq_one_letter_code
_entity_poly.pdbx_strand_id
1 'polypeptide(L)'
;LSINTLDGRVKVTPVCHGFDQYFDGTWKFGLAKLLKTSGKWYLHISATKTVADFDNQTVKHVVGIDRGLRFLATTYDEQGKTVFFDGKAVMRKRAKYQKLRAKLQAKGTKSAKRRLKKLSGRENRWMTDVNHQLSKTLVQKFGANTLFVLEDLTGVSFERTDLPKALRNQNKSWAFYQLAQFLTYKAHLNNSEVIEVSAQYTSQRCPKCGTIKKSNRNYDLHEYHCTNCDYRSNDDRLGAMNIQLLGTQYISGQEQPKFELTTNA
;
A
#
# COMPACT_ATOMS: atom_id res chain seq x y z
N LEU A 1 -19.18 -28.92 -10.18
CA LEU A 1 -19.20 -28.71 -8.70
C LEU A 1 -20.38 -29.49 -8.11
N SER A 2 -20.25 -30.05 -6.92
CA SER A 2 -21.36 -30.73 -6.23
C SER A 2 -21.63 -30.06 -4.88
N ILE A 3 -22.88 -29.65 -4.65
CA ILE A 3 -23.30 -28.88 -3.47
C ILE A 3 -24.36 -29.68 -2.72
N ASN A 4 -24.27 -29.71 -1.38
CA ASN A 4 -25.29 -30.31 -0.53
C ASN A 4 -26.40 -29.29 -0.24
N THR A 5 -27.66 -29.67 -0.45
CA THR A 5 -28.86 -28.87 -0.14
C THR A 5 -29.76 -29.63 0.85
N LEU A 6 -30.85 -29.01 1.30
CA LEU A 6 -31.85 -29.67 2.15
C LEU A 6 -32.54 -30.85 1.44
N ASP A 7 -32.60 -30.80 0.11
CA ASP A 7 -33.25 -31.79 -0.75
C ASP A 7 -32.25 -32.82 -1.31
N GLY A 8 -31.02 -32.83 -0.81
CA GLY A 8 -29.95 -33.73 -1.23
C GLY A 8 -28.84 -33.06 -2.02
N ARG A 9 -28.08 -33.87 -2.78
CA ARG A 9 -26.84 -33.42 -3.43
C ARG A 9 -27.11 -32.98 -4.86
N VAL A 10 -26.89 -31.70 -5.15
CA VAL A 10 -27.06 -31.11 -6.49
C VAL A 10 -25.72 -30.98 -7.19
N LYS A 11 -25.62 -31.46 -8.44
CA LYS A 11 -24.48 -31.17 -9.31
C LYS A 11 -24.77 -29.88 -10.08
N VAL A 12 -23.86 -28.91 -9.98
CA VAL A 12 -23.93 -27.64 -10.72
C VAL A 12 -22.68 -27.48 -11.58
N THR A 13 -22.88 -26.99 -12.80
CA THR A 13 -21.78 -26.56 -13.68
C THR A 13 -21.50 -25.09 -13.37
N PRO A 14 -20.38 -24.77 -12.69
CA PRO A 14 -20.08 -23.39 -12.37
C PRO A 14 -19.69 -22.63 -13.63
N VAL A 15 -20.17 -21.40 -13.76
CA VAL A 15 -19.70 -20.45 -14.76
C VAL A 15 -18.62 -19.59 -14.10
N CYS A 16 -17.37 -19.80 -14.50
CA CYS A 16 -16.19 -19.22 -13.84
C CYS A 16 -15.52 -18.11 -14.69
N HIS A 17 -16.30 -17.22 -15.31
CA HIS A 17 -15.74 -16.13 -16.12
C HIS A 17 -14.75 -15.28 -15.32
N GLY A 18 -13.52 -15.13 -15.84
CA GLY A 18 -12.47 -14.32 -15.24
C GLY A 18 -11.66 -15.03 -14.15
N PHE A 19 -11.84 -16.35 -13.97
CA PHE A 19 -11.07 -17.16 -13.02
C PHE A 19 -10.10 -18.13 -13.71
N ASP A 20 -9.94 -18.05 -15.03
CA ASP A 20 -9.14 -18.98 -15.83
C ASP A 20 -7.69 -19.11 -15.32
N GLN A 21 -7.13 -18.01 -14.82
CA GLN A 21 -5.79 -17.97 -14.21
C GLN A 21 -5.60 -18.89 -12.99
N TYR A 22 -6.67 -19.35 -12.35
CA TYR A 22 -6.61 -20.28 -11.22
C TYR A 22 -6.73 -21.74 -11.65
N PHE A 23 -7.10 -22.00 -12.91
CA PHE A 23 -7.30 -23.34 -13.45
C PHE A 23 -6.13 -23.80 -14.35
N ASP A 24 -4.99 -23.13 -14.27
CA ASP A 24 -3.76 -23.45 -15.02
C ASP A 24 -3.01 -24.70 -14.49
N GLY A 25 -3.56 -25.37 -13.47
CA GLY A 25 -2.96 -26.53 -12.82
C GLY A 25 -1.90 -26.21 -11.75
N THR A 26 -1.50 -24.94 -11.60
CA THR A 26 -0.48 -24.51 -10.62
C THR A 26 -1.08 -24.18 -9.25
N TRP A 27 -2.40 -24.07 -9.15
CA TRP A 27 -3.12 -23.77 -7.92
C TRP A 27 -3.72 -25.03 -7.30
N LYS A 28 -3.55 -25.16 -5.98
CA LYS A 28 -4.24 -26.16 -5.17
C LYS A 28 -5.48 -25.54 -4.54
N PHE A 29 -6.66 -26.05 -4.91
CA PHE A 29 -7.91 -25.63 -4.28
C PHE A 29 -8.15 -26.37 -2.96
N GLY A 30 -8.57 -25.61 -1.95
CA GLY A 30 -8.91 -26.12 -0.62
C GLY A 30 -10.41 -26.08 -0.36
N LEU A 31 -10.78 -25.69 0.86
CA LEU A 31 -12.17 -25.70 1.32
C LEU A 31 -13.02 -24.70 0.54
N ALA A 32 -14.20 -25.16 0.12
CA ALA A 32 -15.23 -24.32 -0.46
C ALA A 32 -16.32 -24.01 0.58
N LYS A 33 -16.57 -22.73 0.85
CA LYS A 33 -17.61 -22.25 1.77
C LYS A 33 -18.68 -21.49 1.01
N LEU A 34 -19.93 -21.86 1.21
CA LEU A 34 -21.09 -21.14 0.67
C LEU A 34 -21.54 -20.08 1.70
N LEU A 35 -21.64 -18.82 1.27
CA LEU A 35 -22.05 -17.70 2.11
C LEU A 35 -23.24 -16.97 1.48
N LYS A 36 -24.25 -16.64 2.29
CA LYS A 36 -25.34 -15.75 1.90
C LYS A 36 -25.11 -14.38 2.50
N THR A 37 -24.95 -13.35 1.67
CA THR A 37 -24.75 -11.97 2.12
C THR A 37 -25.52 -11.01 1.23
N SER A 38 -26.31 -10.12 1.86
CA SER A 38 -27.12 -9.12 1.14
C SER A 38 -28.00 -9.71 0.04
N GLY A 39 -28.62 -10.87 0.34
CA GLY A 39 -29.52 -11.59 -0.57
C GLY A 39 -28.82 -12.33 -1.72
N LYS A 40 -27.49 -12.30 -1.79
CA LYS A 40 -26.70 -13.03 -2.79
C LYS A 40 -25.96 -14.21 -2.18
N TRP A 41 -25.79 -15.27 -2.95
CA TRP A 41 -24.97 -16.41 -2.60
C TRP A 41 -23.58 -16.26 -3.21
N TYR A 42 -22.55 -16.53 -2.42
CA TYR A 42 -21.15 -16.52 -2.81
C TYR A 42 -20.53 -17.87 -2.45
N LEU A 43 -19.75 -18.43 -3.36
CA LEU A 43 -18.92 -19.60 -3.08
C LEU A 43 -17.47 -19.13 -2.97
N HIS A 44 -16.93 -19.17 -1.75
CA HIS A 44 -15.53 -18.86 -1.51
C HIS A 44 -14.74 -20.15 -1.56
N ILE A 45 -13.78 -20.24 -2.48
CA ILE A 45 -12.87 -21.38 -2.61
C ILE A 45 -11.48 -20.88 -2.23
N SER A 46 -10.85 -21.48 -1.23
CA SER A 46 -9.46 -21.16 -0.93
C SER A 46 -8.55 -21.74 -2.02
N ALA A 47 -7.57 -20.98 -2.46
CA ALA A 47 -6.57 -21.42 -3.43
C ALA A 47 -5.18 -21.11 -2.89
N THR A 48 -4.28 -22.08 -2.98
CA THR A 48 -2.88 -21.97 -2.54
C THR A 48 -1.98 -22.22 -3.74
N LYS A 49 -0.97 -21.39 -3.92
CA LYS A 49 0.08 -21.56 -4.92
C LYS A 49 1.42 -21.54 -4.22
N THR A 50 2.22 -22.56 -4.49
CA THR A 50 3.61 -22.57 -4.06
C THR A 50 4.40 -21.68 -5.02
N VAL A 51 5.16 -20.75 -4.45
CA VAL A 51 6.13 -19.91 -5.17
C VAL A 51 7.51 -20.28 -4.66
N ALA A 52 8.55 -20.05 -5.48
CA ALA A 52 9.91 -20.21 -5.01
C ALA A 52 10.23 -19.19 -3.92
N ASP A 53 11.09 -19.57 -2.98
CA ASP A 53 11.64 -18.62 -2.01
C ASP A 53 12.46 -17.57 -2.76
N PHE A 54 12.40 -16.34 -2.26
CA PHE A 54 13.14 -15.23 -2.85
C PHE A 54 14.62 -15.35 -2.53
N ASP A 55 15.47 -15.30 -3.56
CA ASP A 55 16.92 -15.30 -3.42
C ASP A 55 17.49 -13.89 -3.60
N ASN A 56 18.05 -13.34 -2.52
CA ASN A 56 18.70 -12.02 -2.51
C ASN A 56 19.84 -11.90 -3.54
N GLN A 57 20.46 -13.01 -3.96
CA GLN A 57 21.52 -13.00 -4.99
C GLN A 57 20.98 -12.76 -6.40
N THR A 58 19.68 -13.01 -6.63
CA THR A 58 19.04 -12.86 -7.95
C THR A 58 18.48 -11.46 -8.19
N VAL A 59 18.56 -10.57 -7.20
CA VAL A 59 17.94 -9.25 -7.22
C VAL A 59 18.54 -8.36 -8.30
N LYS A 60 17.66 -7.87 -9.18
CA LYS A 60 18.01 -6.98 -10.29
C LYS A 60 17.67 -5.53 -9.98
N HIS A 61 16.63 -5.32 -9.18
CA HIS A 61 16.09 -3.99 -8.88
C HIS A 61 15.87 -3.84 -7.38
N VAL A 62 16.27 -2.70 -6.82
CA VAL A 62 15.98 -2.33 -5.44
C VAL A 62 15.21 -1.02 -5.48
N VAL A 63 13.94 -1.07 -5.05
CA VAL A 63 13.00 0.04 -5.21
C VAL A 63 12.50 0.49 -3.85
N GLY A 64 12.89 1.69 -3.43
CA GLY A 64 12.32 2.34 -2.26
C GLY A 64 10.99 2.99 -2.58
N ILE A 65 9.99 2.75 -1.73
CA ILE A 65 8.63 3.26 -1.91
C ILE A 65 8.20 4.06 -0.67
N ASP A 66 8.15 5.38 -0.81
CA ASP A 66 7.52 6.26 0.17
C ASP A 66 6.01 6.33 -0.10
N ARG A 67 5.18 6.21 0.94
CA ARG A 67 3.71 6.17 0.80
C ARG A 67 3.09 7.40 1.47
N GLY A 68 2.27 8.14 0.72
CA GLY A 68 1.61 9.34 1.21
C GLY A 68 0.16 9.50 0.73
N LEU A 69 -0.45 10.62 1.12
CA LEU A 69 -1.78 11.02 0.61
C LEU A 69 -1.71 11.87 -0.66
N ARG A 70 -0.70 12.74 -0.76
CA ARG A 70 -0.47 13.61 -1.90
C ARG A 70 -0.01 12.79 -3.10
N PHE A 71 1.00 11.96 -2.88
CA PHE A 71 1.39 10.87 -3.76
C PHE A 71 1.13 9.56 -3.04
N LEU A 72 0.37 8.68 -3.67
CA LEU A 72 0.00 7.38 -3.10
C LEU A 72 1.23 6.50 -2.87
N ALA A 73 2.19 6.64 -3.78
CA ALA A 73 3.52 6.10 -3.72
C ALA A 73 4.46 7.07 -4.44
N THR A 74 5.66 7.23 -3.92
CA THR A 74 6.81 7.81 -4.60
C THR A 74 7.88 6.74 -4.64
N THR A 75 8.32 6.35 -5.83
CA THR A 75 9.32 5.29 -6.00
C THR A 75 10.66 5.88 -6.35
N TYR A 76 11.74 5.28 -5.86
CA TYR A 76 13.12 5.55 -6.28
C TYR A 76 13.83 4.22 -6.51
N ASP A 77 14.47 4.06 -7.68
CA ASP A 77 15.16 2.84 -8.07
C ASP A 77 16.69 3.01 -8.09
N GLU A 78 17.40 1.92 -8.33
CA GLU A 78 18.87 1.86 -8.37
C GLU A 78 19.49 2.73 -9.48
N GLN A 79 18.71 3.10 -10.50
CA GLN A 79 19.15 3.97 -11.60
C GLN A 79 18.94 5.45 -11.27
N GLY A 80 18.45 5.75 -10.07
CA GLY A 80 18.15 7.10 -9.62
C GLY A 80 16.86 7.69 -10.18
N LYS A 81 16.03 6.87 -10.83
CA LYS A 81 14.78 7.30 -11.45
C LYS A 81 13.67 7.36 -10.40
N THR A 82 12.90 8.44 -10.46
CA THR A 82 11.80 8.70 -9.54
C THR A 82 10.47 8.68 -10.27
N VAL A 83 9.44 8.05 -9.68
CA VAL A 83 8.07 8.10 -10.18
C VAL A 83 7.11 8.47 -9.06
N PHE A 84 6.25 9.45 -9.32
CA PHE A 84 5.23 9.91 -8.40
C PHE A 84 3.86 9.39 -8.84
N PHE A 85 3.14 8.69 -7.97
CA PHE A 85 1.79 8.22 -8.21
C PHE A 85 0.79 9.22 -7.61
N ASP A 86 0.21 10.10 -8.43
CA ASP A 86 -0.65 11.20 -7.97
C ASP A 86 -1.88 10.72 -7.17
N GLY A 87 -2.02 11.29 -5.98
CA GLY A 87 -3.13 11.07 -5.07
C GLY A 87 -4.24 12.11 -5.15
N LYS A 88 -4.09 13.20 -5.91
CA LYS A 88 -5.08 14.31 -5.95
C LYS A 88 -6.48 13.84 -6.33
N ALA A 89 -6.62 12.96 -7.31
CA ALA A 89 -7.92 12.40 -7.67
C ALA A 89 -8.55 11.63 -6.50
N VAL A 90 -7.73 10.88 -5.78
CA VAL A 90 -8.18 10.11 -4.62
C VAL A 90 -8.60 11.03 -3.48
N MET A 91 -7.78 12.02 -3.15
CA MET A 91 -8.07 13.02 -2.12
C MET A 91 -9.37 13.78 -2.43
N ARG A 92 -9.56 14.26 -3.67
CA ARG A 92 -10.79 14.95 -4.09
C ARG A 92 -12.03 14.10 -3.88
N LYS A 93 -11.98 12.82 -4.28
CA LYS A 93 -13.11 11.90 -4.13
C LYS A 93 -13.41 11.60 -2.66
N ARG A 94 -12.39 11.39 -1.82
CA ARG A 94 -12.55 11.19 -0.36
C ARG A 94 -13.14 12.42 0.32
N ALA A 95 -12.68 13.62 -0.02
CA ALA A 95 -13.26 14.88 0.47
C ALA A 95 -14.75 15.00 0.10
N LYS A 96 -15.13 14.60 -1.12
CA LYS A 96 -16.54 14.56 -1.55
C LYS A 96 -17.37 13.57 -0.71
N TYR A 97 -16.88 12.37 -0.45
CA TYR A 97 -17.57 11.39 0.41
C TYR A 97 -17.69 11.87 1.86
N GLN A 98 -16.66 12.51 2.40
CA GLN A 98 -16.68 13.09 3.74
C GLN A 98 -17.73 14.20 3.86
N LYS A 99 -17.76 15.16 2.93
CA LYS A 99 -18.78 16.22 2.86
C LYS A 99 -20.19 15.64 2.75
N LEU A 100 -20.37 14.63 1.90
CA LEU A 100 -21.67 13.96 1.73
C LEU A 100 -22.14 13.26 3.02
N ARG A 101 -21.23 12.55 3.70
CA ARG A 101 -21.54 11.90 4.99
C ARG A 101 -21.94 12.93 6.04
N ALA A 102 -21.17 14.00 6.20
CA ALA A 102 -21.48 15.08 7.14
C ALA A 102 -22.87 15.69 6.87
N LYS A 103 -23.18 16.00 5.60
CA LYS A 103 -24.49 16.55 5.20
C LYS A 103 -25.64 15.59 5.51
N LEU A 104 -25.48 14.30 5.24
CA LEU A 104 -26.52 13.30 5.52
C LEU A 104 -26.69 13.05 7.02
N GLN A 105 -25.60 13.04 7.79
CA GLN A 105 -25.63 12.89 9.24
C GLN A 105 -26.34 14.08 9.89
N ALA A 106 -26.02 15.31 9.48
CA ALA A 106 -26.68 16.52 9.98
C ALA A 106 -28.18 16.53 9.70
N LYS A 107 -28.64 15.98 8.56
CA LYS A 107 -30.08 15.88 8.25
C LYS A 107 -30.85 14.92 9.15
N GLY A 108 -30.24 13.84 9.63
CA GLY A 108 -30.84 12.91 10.59
C GLY A 108 -32.08 12.09 10.14
N THR A 109 -32.69 12.40 8.99
CA THR A 109 -33.98 11.80 8.55
C THR A 109 -33.87 10.30 8.22
N LYS A 110 -35.01 9.59 8.22
CA LYS A 110 -35.09 8.19 7.77
C LYS A 110 -34.55 8.00 6.33
N SER A 111 -34.80 8.96 5.43
CA SER A 111 -34.24 8.92 4.05
C SER A 111 -32.73 9.13 4.04
N ALA A 112 -32.19 10.04 4.86
CA ALA A 112 -30.76 10.27 5.00
C ALA A 112 -30.04 9.03 5.58
N LYS A 113 -30.59 8.40 6.62
CA LYS A 113 -30.09 7.14 7.19
C LYS A 113 -30.07 6.00 6.16
N ARG A 114 -31.16 5.83 5.37
CA ARG A 114 -31.21 4.87 4.26
C ARG A 114 -30.13 5.15 3.21
N ARG A 115 -29.88 6.42 2.89
CA ARG A 115 -28.82 6.81 1.94
C ARG A 115 -27.42 6.52 2.48
N LEU A 116 -27.16 6.78 3.76
CA LEU A 116 -25.90 6.44 4.43
C LEU A 116 -25.64 4.93 4.38
N LYS A 117 -26.67 4.10 4.67
CA LYS A 117 -26.57 2.64 4.56
C LYS A 117 -26.20 2.19 3.13
N LYS A 118 -26.81 2.79 2.10
CA LYS A 118 -26.46 2.53 0.69
C LYS A 118 -25.04 2.97 0.32
N LEU A 119 -24.50 4.01 0.96
CA LEU A 119 -23.13 4.50 0.72
C LEU A 119 -22.07 3.69 1.47
N SER A 120 -22.47 2.97 2.52
CA SER A 120 -21.56 2.21 3.38
C SER A 120 -20.68 1.25 2.57
N GLY A 121 -19.39 1.26 2.88
CA GLY A 121 -18.36 0.44 2.24
C GLY A 121 -18.04 0.79 0.78
N ARG A 122 -18.74 1.72 0.12
CA ARG A 122 -18.45 2.09 -1.28
C ARG A 122 -17.10 2.78 -1.42
N GLU A 123 -16.77 3.66 -0.48
CA GLU A 123 -15.47 4.33 -0.41
C GLU A 123 -14.35 3.30 -0.21
N ASN A 124 -14.49 2.39 0.75
CA ASN A 124 -13.52 1.32 1.02
C ASN A 124 -13.30 0.42 -0.20
N ARG A 125 -14.37 -0.06 -0.86
CA ARG A 125 -14.24 -0.90 -2.06
C ARG A 125 -13.46 -0.21 -3.18
N TRP A 126 -13.71 1.07 -3.39
CA TRP A 126 -12.97 1.84 -4.39
C TRP A 126 -11.51 2.10 -3.97
N MET A 127 -11.24 2.37 -2.68
CA MET A 127 -9.86 2.48 -2.18
C MET A 127 -9.09 1.16 -2.32
N THR A 128 -9.75 0.05 -2.05
CA THR A 128 -9.20 -1.30 -2.26
C THR A 128 -8.87 -1.53 -3.73
N ASP A 129 -9.74 -1.14 -4.65
CA ASP A 129 -9.47 -1.18 -6.09
C ASP A 129 -8.27 -0.31 -6.49
N VAL A 130 -8.16 0.92 -5.98
CA VAL A 130 -6.99 1.79 -6.18
C VAL A 130 -5.71 1.11 -5.71
N ASN A 131 -5.70 0.50 -4.52
CA ASN A 131 -4.54 -0.22 -4.00
C ASN A 131 -4.19 -1.45 -4.86
N HIS A 132 -5.20 -2.19 -5.37
CA HIS A 132 -4.95 -3.31 -6.28
C HIS A 132 -4.30 -2.86 -7.58
N GLN A 133 -4.80 -1.77 -8.17
CA GLN A 133 -4.26 -1.22 -9.41
C GLN A 133 -2.83 -0.69 -9.19
N LEU A 134 -2.58 0.03 -8.09
CA LEU A 134 -1.26 0.57 -7.77
C LEU A 134 -0.24 -0.54 -7.55
N SER A 135 -0.54 -1.52 -6.68
CA SER A 135 0.35 -2.68 -6.46
C SER A 135 0.60 -3.48 -7.74
N LYS A 136 -0.43 -3.71 -8.58
CA LYS A 136 -0.25 -4.36 -9.88
C LYS A 136 0.67 -3.55 -10.80
N THR A 137 0.47 -2.23 -10.85
CA THR A 137 1.28 -1.32 -11.66
C THR A 137 2.74 -1.34 -11.23
N LEU A 138 3.02 -1.34 -9.92
CA LEU A 138 4.38 -1.43 -9.38
C LEU A 138 5.07 -2.73 -9.79
N VAL A 139 4.44 -3.89 -9.56
CA VAL A 139 5.02 -5.18 -9.93
C VAL A 139 5.25 -5.29 -11.44
N GLN A 140 4.30 -4.83 -12.26
CA GLN A 140 4.45 -4.85 -13.72
C GLN A 140 5.54 -3.91 -14.22
N LYS A 141 5.72 -2.76 -13.57
CA LYS A 141 6.67 -1.74 -13.98
C LYS A 141 8.12 -2.17 -13.76
N PHE A 142 8.42 -2.74 -12.58
CA PHE A 142 9.77 -3.12 -12.20
C PHE A 142 10.10 -4.57 -12.54
N GLY A 143 9.09 -5.42 -12.73
CA GLY A 143 9.28 -6.78 -13.19
C GLY A 143 9.77 -7.73 -12.10
N ALA A 144 10.23 -8.90 -12.55
CA ALA A 144 10.65 -9.99 -11.68
C ALA A 144 12.03 -9.73 -11.07
N ASN A 145 12.33 -10.36 -9.93
CA ASN A 145 13.57 -10.19 -9.16
C ASN A 145 13.75 -8.75 -8.65
N THR A 146 12.65 -8.13 -8.24
CA THR A 146 12.65 -6.80 -7.62
C THR A 146 12.51 -6.94 -6.11
N LEU A 147 13.37 -6.28 -5.36
CA LEU A 147 13.17 -6.02 -3.94
C LEU A 147 12.43 -4.68 -3.78
N PHE A 148 11.17 -4.74 -3.36
CA PHE A 148 10.40 -3.57 -2.97
C PHE A 148 10.61 -3.29 -1.49
N VAL A 149 10.91 -2.03 -1.16
CA VAL A 149 11.25 -1.63 0.20
C VAL A 149 10.23 -0.59 0.65
N LEU A 150 9.55 -0.87 1.75
CA LEU A 150 8.56 0.00 2.37
C LEU A 150 9.01 0.37 3.77
N GLU A 151 8.52 1.48 4.30
CA GLU A 151 8.63 1.74 5.74
C GLU A 151 7.72 0.82 6.54
N ASP A 152 8.17 0.35 7.69
CA ASP A 152 7.29 -0.19 8.72
C ASP A 152 6.56 0.99 9.39
N LEU A 153 5.23 1.05 9.17
CA LEU A 153 4.37 2.06 9.77
C LEU A 153 3.58 1.51 10.97
N THR A 154 3.96 0.32 11.47
CA THR A 154 3.38 -0.26 12.68
C THR A 154 3.64 0.67 13.86
N GLY A 155 2.58 0.97 14.62
CA GLY A 155 2.67 1.90 15.75
C GLY A 155 2.82 3.38 15.37
N VAL A 156 2.93 3.73 14.08
CA VAL A 156 2.93 5.13 13.64
C VAL A 156 1.52 5.69 13.80
N SER A 157 1.38 6.61 14.76
CA SER A 157 0.13 7.34 14.95
C SER A 157 -0.07 8.37 13.84
N PHE A 158 -1.06 8.13 12.99
CA PHE A 158 -1.57 9.15 12.07
C PHE A 158 -2.44 10.22 12.77
N GLU A 159 -2.53 10.19 14.11
CA GLU A 159 -3.25 11.16 14.92
C GLU A 159 -2.46 12.46 15.05
N ARG A 160 -2.52 13.25 13.98
CA ARG A 160 -1.97 14.61 13.94
C ARG A 160 -2.96 15.57 14.59
N THR A 161 -2.86 15.82 15.89
CA THR A 161 -3.74 16.77 16.61
C THR A 161 -3.60 18.21 16.10
N ASP A 162 -2.44 18.52 15.52
CA ASP A 162 -2.05 19.76 14.86
C ASP A 162 -2.79 20.01 13.54
N LEU A 163 -3.35 18.98 12.90
CA LEU A 163 -4.06 19.14 11.63
C LEU A 163 -5.56 19.44 11.87
N PRO A 164 -6.22 20.22 10.99
CA PRO A 164 -7.66 20.41 11.02
C PRO A 164 -8.42 19.07 10.99
N LYS A 165 -9.57 18.99 11.66
CA LYS A 165 -10.39 17.75 11.77
C LYS A 165 -10.68 17.08 10.42
N ALA A 166 -10.81 17.87 9.35
CA ALA A 166 -10.99 17.36 8.00
C ALA A 166 -9.78 16.54 7.51
N LEU A 167 -8.56 17.08 7.66
CA LEU A 167 -7.30 16.44 7.28
C LEU A 167 -7.00 15.22 8.17
N ARG A 168 -7.24 15.30 9.48
CA ARG A 168 -7.07 14.16 10.40
C ARG A 168 -7.84 12.93 9.95
N ASN A 169 -9.09 13.13 9.53
CA ASN A 169 -9.94 12.03 9.05
C ASN A 169 -9.45 11.45 7.71
N GLN A 170 -8.78 12.24 6.87
CA GLN A 170 -8.18 11.76 5.62
C GLN A 170 -6.91 10.95 5.88
N ASN A 171 -6.09 11.32 6.87
CA ASN A 171 -4.94 10.51 7.29
C ASN A 171 -5.38 9.15 7.83
N LYS A 172 -6.40 9.12 8.71
CA LYS A 172 -6.89 7.88 9.35
C LYS A 172 -7.51 6.84 8.42
N SER A 173 -7.90 7.21 7.20
CA SER A 173 -8.66 6.32 6.32
C SER A 173 -7.92 5.85 5.07
N TRP A 174 -6.61 6.13 4.96
CA TRP A 174 -5.78 5.47 3.96
C TRP A 174 -5.23 4.15 4.51
N ALA A 175 -5.42 3.07 3.77
CA ALA A 175 -4.98 1.74 4.17
C ALA A 175 -3.58 1.45 3.61
N PHE A 176 -2.53 2.09 4.15
CA PHE A 176 -1.13 1.85 3.73
C PHE A 176 -0.74 0.38 3.90
N TYR A 177 -1.21 -0.22 4.99
CA TYR A 177 -1.09 -1.65 5.25
C TYR A 177 -1.73 -2.52 4.15
N GLN A 178 -2.92 -2.16 3.66
CA GLN A 178 -3.56 -2.91 2.57
C GLN A 178 -2.74 -2.82 1.27
N LEU A 179 -2.14 -1.67 0.97
CA LEU A 179 -1.24 -1.54 -0.18
C LEU A 179 -0.02 -2.45 -0.03
N ALA A 180 0.60 -2.49 1.16
CA ALA A 180 1.72 -3.39 1.44
C ALA A 180 1.32 -4.84 1.22
N GLN A 181 0.23 -5.31 1.86
CA GLN A 181 -0.29 -6.66 1.68
C GLN A 181 -0.52 -7.02 0.20
N PHE A 182 -1.11 -6.08 -0.56
CA PHE A 182 -1.38 -6.28 -1.97
C PHE A 182 -0.16 -6.27 -2.86
N LEU A 183 0.88 -5.53 -2.48
CA LEU A 183 2.17 -5.53 -3.14
C LEU A 183 2.90 -6.85 -2.84
N THR A 184 2.95 -7.28 -1.58
CA THR A 184 3.64 -8.50 -1.14
C THR A 184 3.20 -9.72 -1.92
N TYR A 185 1.91 -10.07 -1.90
CA TYR A 185 1.49 -11.29 -2.60
C TYR A 185 1.68 -11.20 -4.12
N LYS A 186 1.60 -10.00 -4.72
CA LYS A 186 1.82 -9.83 -6.16
C LYS A 186 3.31 -9.89 -6.52
N ALA A 187 4.17 -9.39 -5.64
CA ALA A 187 5.62 -9.50 -5.77
C ALA A 187 6.02 -10.98 -5.73
N HIS A 188 5.53 -11.73 -4.74
CA HIS A 188 5.77 -13.17 -4.62
C HIS A 188 5.36 -13.95 -5.86
N LEU A 189 4.19 -13.64 -6.43
CA LEU A 189 3.72 -14.25 -7.69
C LEU A 189 4.61 -13.92 -8.91
N ASN A 190 5.51 -12.94 -8.80
CA ASN A 190 6.40 -12.48 -9.86
C ASN A 190 7.90 -12.64 -9.50
N ASN A 191 8.24 -13.56 -8.59
CA ASN A 191 9.62 -13.77 -8.13
C ASN A 191 10.29 -12.51 -7.57
N SER A 192 9.54 -11.72 -6.81
CA SER A 192 9.94 -10.46 -6.20
C SER A 192 9.54 -10.48 -4.72
N GLU A 193 10.16 -9.63 -3.90
CA GLU A 193 9.94 -9.60 -2.46
C GLU A 193 9.57 -8.20 -1.97
N VAL A 194 8.89 -8.12 -0.84
CA VAL A 194 8.61 -6.87 -0.14
C VAL A 194 9.19 -6.96 1.27
N ILE A 195 10.09 -6.04 1.61
CA ILE A 195 10.57 -5.88 2.98
C ILE A 195 10.06 -4.57 3.57
N GLU A 196 9.88 -4.57 4.89
CA GLU A 196 9.59 -3.37 5.66
C GLU A 196 10.83 -2.98 6.48
N VAL A 197 11.24 -1.72 6.40
CA VAL A 197 12.41 -1.15 7.10
C VAL A 197 11.97 -0.06 8.07
N SER A 198 12.79 0.27 9.06
CA SER A 198 12.42 1.31 10.04
C SER A 198 12.10 2.65 9.37
N ALA A 199 10.94 3.23 9.70
CA ALA A 199 10.55 4.59 9.28
C ALA A 199 11.36 5.69 9.99
N GLN A 200 12.22 5.31 10.94
CA GLN A 200 12.94 6.28 11.76
C GLN A 200 13.99 7.03 10.91
N TYR A 201 13.89 8.36 10.91
CA TYR A 201 14.79 9.31 10.23
C TYR A 201 14.90 9.21 8.70
N THR A 202 14.21 8.27 8.04
CA THR A 202 14.12 8.14 6.57
C THR A 202 13.72 9.45 5.89
N SER A 203 12.85 10.24 6.53
CA SER A 203 12.40 11.52 6.00
C SER A 203 13.25 12.73 6.42
N GLN A 204 14.33 12.52 7.16
CA GLN A 204 15.13 13.57 7.80
C GLN A 204 16.61 13.50 7.41
N ARG A 205 17.09 12.29 7.07
CA ARG A 205 18.45 12.04 6.65
C ARG A 205 18.73 12.63 5.26
N CYS A 206 19.83 13.36 5.14
CA CYS A 206 20.32 13.79 3.85
C CYS A 206 20.95 12.59 3.09
N PRO A 207 20.52 12.27 1.86
CA PRO A 207 21.10 11.16 1.10
C PRO A 207 22.54 11.44 0.66
N LYS A 208 22.95 12.71 0.57
CA LYS A 208 24.29 13.13 0.11
C LYS A 208 25.35 13.09 1.23
N CYS A 209 25.05 13.67 2.38
CA CYS A 209 26.03 13.82 3.48
C CYS A 209 25.67 13.06 4.76
N GLY A 210 24.54 12.34 4.78
CA GLY A 210 24.12 11.54 5.94
C GLY A 210 23.58 12.33 7.13
N THR A 211 23.68 13.67 7.15
CA THR A 211 23.17 14.51 8.25
C THR A 211 21.67 14.29 8.47
N ILE A 212 21.27 14.00 9.71
CA ILE A 212 19.87 13.85 10.12
C ILE A 212 19.45 15.10 10.89
N LYS A 213 18.58 15.92 10.29
CA LYS A 213 17.99 17.09 10.94
C LYS A 213 16.55 17.26 10.52
N LYS A 214 15.63 17.26 11.49
CA LYS A 214 14.19 17.43 11.26
C LYS A 214 13.86 18.76 10.57
N SER A 215 14.59 19.83 10.90
CA SER A 215 14.39 21.18 10.34
C SER A 215 14.77 21.30 8.86
N ASN A 216 15.50 20.33 8.29
CA ASN A 216 15.82 20.31 6.87
C ASN A 216 14.60 20.02 5.98
N ARG A 217 13.49 19.52 6.55
CA ARG A 217 12.26 19.22 5.80
C ARG A 217 11.21 20.29 6.03
N ASN A 218 10.72 20.88 4.95
CA ASN A 218 9.57 21.78 4.94
C ASN A 218 8.33 21.06 4.39
N TYR A 219 7.40 20.73 5.28
CA TYR A 219 6.17 19.99 4.94
C TYR A 219 5.16 20.81 4.14
N ASP A 220 5.18 22.13 4.26
CA ASP A 220 4.23 23.01 3.56
C ASP A 220 4.62 23.19 2.09
N LEU A 221 5.92 23.28 1.83
CA LEU A 221 6.48 23.41 0.48
C LEU A 221 6.77 22.05 -0.19
N HIS A 222 6.73 20.95 0.56
CA HIS A 222 7.16 19.62 0.09
C HIS A 222 8.60 19.62 -0.43
N GLU A 223 9.47 20.33 0.29
CA GLU A 223 10.87 20.51 -0.03
C GLU A 223 11.73 20.01 1.12
N TYR A 224 12.85 19.39 0.76
CA TYR A 224 13.95 19.11 1.66
C TYR A 224 15.15 19.94 1.26
N HIS A 225 15.76 20.63 2.23
CA HIS A 225 17.00 21.39 2.06
C HIS A 225 17.98 21.03 3.17
N CYS A 226 19.11 20.42 2.80
CA CYS A 226 20.15 20.06 3.75
C CYS A 226 20.98 21.29 4.13
N THR A 227 20.87 21.73 5.38
CA THR A 227 21.70 22.83 5.93
C THR A 227 23.19 22.52 6.06
N ASN A 228 23.63 21.27 5.83
CA ASN A 228 25.04 20.86 5.94
C ASN A 228 25.76 20.79 4.58
N CYS A 229 25.05 20.52 3.48
CA CYS A 229 25.68 20.32 2.16
C CYS A 229 24.87 20.88 0.99
N ASP A 230 23.87 21.71 1.32
CA ASP A 230 22.95 22.40 0.41
C ASP A 230 22.16 21.51 -0.56
N TYR A 231 22.14 20.20 -0.32
CA TYR A 231 21.33 19.27 -1.11
C TYR A 231 19.84 19.65 -1.02
N ARG A 232 19.20 19.79 -2.18
CA ARG A 232 17.76 20.07 -2.30
C ARG A 232 17.04 19.01 -3.10
N SER A 233 15.85 18.65 -2.66
CA SER A 233 14.97 17.70 -3.36
C SER A 233 13.53 17.89 -2.89
N ASN A 234 12.56 17.38 -3.65
CA ASN A 234 11.25 17.11 -3.08
C ASN A 234 11.39 16.10 -1.91
N ASP A 235 10.61 16.30 -0.86
CA ASP A 235 10.69 15.53 0.38
C ASP A 235 10.17 14.09 0.25
N ASP A 236 9.11 13.87 -0.54
CA ASP A 236 8.60 12.53 -0.86
C ASP A 236 9.66 11.72 -1.65
N ARG A 237 10.35 12.37 -2.60
CA ARG A 237 11.49 11.74 -3.32
C ARG A 237 12.63 11.38 -2.37
N LEU A 238 12.96 12.27 -1.43
CA LEU A 238 14.01 12.00 -0.44
C LEU A 238 13.66 10.83 0.46
N GLY A 239 12.40 10.71 0.89
CA GLY A 239 11.92 9.53 1.61
C GLY A 239 12.19 8.25 0.82
N ALA A 240 11.76 8.22 -0.45
CA ALA A 240 11.97 7.06 -1.32
C ALA A 240 13.46 6.72 -1.53
N MET A 241 14.33 7.72 -1.67
CA MET A 241 15.78 7.52 -1.78
C MET A 241 16.38 6.85 -0.53
N ASN A 242 16.01 7.34 0.65
CA ASN A 242 16.52 6.79 1.91
C ASN A 242 15.97 5.38 2.17
N ILE A 243 14.72 5.11 1.81
CA ILE A 243 14.13 3.76 1.89
C ILE A 243 14.85 2.81 0.92
N GLN A 244 15.15 3.24 -0.31
CA GLN A 244 15.90 2.45 -1.29
C GLN A 244 17.32 2.11 -0.79
N LEU A 245 17.98 3.08 -0.12
CA LEU A 245 19.29 2.88 0.49
C LEU A 245 19.25 1.78 1.57
N LEU A 246 18.23 1.78 2.43
CA LEU A 246 18.04 0.72 3.43
C LEU A 246 17.84 -0.65 2.76
N GLY A 247 17.10 -0.72 1.64
CA GLY A 247 17.00 -1.96 0.86
C GLY A 247 18.32 -2.44 0.27
N THR A 248 19.16 -1.50 -0.18
CA THR A 248 20.49 -1.83 -0.69
C THR A 248 21.37 -2.40 0.44
N GLN A 249 21.28 -1.82 1.63
CA GLN A 249 21.95 -2.33 2.84
C GLN A 249 21.47 -3.73 3.21
N TYR A 250 20.16 -3.98 3.10
CA TYR A 250 19.58 -5.31 3.31
C TYR A 250 20.20 -6.36 2.39
N ILE A 251 20.27 -6.07 1.08
CA ILE A 251 20.90 -6.97 0.10
C ILE A 251 22.39 -7.17 0.38
N SER A 252 23.08 -6.18 0.95
CA SER A 252 24.49 -6.30 1.34
C SER A 252 24.72 -7.13 2.62
N GLY A 253 23.66 -7.66 3.25
CA GLY A 253 23.75 -8.55 4.41
C GLY A 253 23.35 -7.92 5.76
N GLN A 254 22.84 -6.69 5.78
CA GLN A 254 22.31 -6.09 7.01
C GLN A 254 20.85 -6.51 7.21
N GLU A 255 20.55 -7.38 8.18
CA GLU A 255 19.20 -7.93 8.34
C GLU A 255 18.11 -6.88 8.66
N GLN A 256 18.45 -5.87 9.48
CA GLN A 256 17.52 -4.81 9.90
C GLN A 256 18.15 -3.42 9.74
N PRO A 257 18.30 -2.95 8.49
CA PRO A 257 18.93 -1.68 8.23
C PRO A 257 18.05 -0.54 8.74
N LYS A 258 18.66 0.42 9.43
CA LYS A 258 17.99 1.59 10.00
C LYS A 258 18.97 2.75 10.08
N PHE A 259 18.41 3.96 10.13
CA PHE A 259 19.20 5.14 10.44
C PHE A 259 19.16 5.41 11.94
N GLU A 260 20.28 5.86 12.48
CA GLU A 260 20.43 6.26 13.87
C GLU A 260 21.05 7.65 13.93
N LEU A 261 20.68 8.43 14.96
CA LEU A 261 21.39 9.67 15.26
C LEU A 261 22.75 9.27 15.82
N THR A 262 23.83 9.63 15.13
CA THR A 262 25.15 9.65 15.75
C THR A 262 25.16 10.76 16.81
N THR A 263 24.89 10.40 18.05
CA THR A 263 25.18 11.23 19.23
C THR A 263 26.70 11.28 19.39
N ASN A 264 27.39 12.13 18.63
CA ASN A 264 28.79 12.52 18.90
C ASN A 264 29.18 13.72 18.00
N ALA A 265 29.08 14.92 18.56
CA ALA A 265 30.00 16.06 18.48
C ALA A 265 29.32 17.29 19.09
#